data_AF-A0A963MGX5-F1
#
_entry.id   AF-A0A963MGX5-F1
#
_cell.length_a   1.000
_cell.length_b   1.000
_cell.length_c   1.000
_cell.angle_alpha   90.00
_cell.angle_beta   90.00
_cell.angle_gamma   90.00
#
_symmetry.space_group_name_H-M   'P 1'
#
loop_
_entity.id
_entity.type
_entity.pdbx_description
1 polymer ?
#
loop_
_entity_poly.entity_id
_entity_poly.type
_entity_poly.pdbx_seq_one_letter_code
_entity_poly.pdbx_strand_id
1 'polypeptide(L)'
;MKGFNSMAKAALAEGTVSALHKELIALAIGVSSRCDACIGFHVKALIRLGVTREQLIETLAVCTYMGGGPTLMYAAEAVNAYDEMLPKSA
;
A
#
# COMPACT_ATOMS: atom_id res chain seq x y z
N MET A 1 1.62 22.55 4.53
CA MET A 1 0.94 21.23 4.38
C MET A 1 -0.52 21.28 3.93
N LYS A 2 -1.31 22.35 4.17
CA LYS A 2 -2.75 22.40 3.80
C LYS A 2 -3.03 22.04 2.33
N GLY A 3 -2.28 22.61 1.38
CA GLY A 3 -2.43 22.35 -0.05
C GLY A 3 -2.13 20.90 -0.46
N PHE A 4 -1.06 20.32 0.09
CA PHE A 4 -0.73 18.92 -0.14
C PHE A 4 -1.81 17.98 0.39
N ASN A 5 -2.31 18.24 1.60
CA ASN A 5 -3.38 17.44 2.20
C ASN A 5 -4.68 17.50 1.39
N SER A 6 -5.05 18.66 0.84
CA SER A 6 -6.22 18.76 -0.04
C SER A 6 -6.02 17.99 -1.34
N MET A 7 -4.82 18.05 -1.93
CA MET A 7 -4.49 17.30 -3.14
C MET A 7 -4.54 15.80 -2.88
N ALA A 8 -3.91 15.30 -1.80
CA ALA A 8 -3.91 13.88 -1.45
C ALA A 8 -5.32 13.34 -1.22
N LYS A 9 -6.18 14.10 -0.51
CA LYS A 9 -7.59 13.74 -0.32
C LYS A 9 -8.34 13.63 -1.65
N ALA A 10 -8.13 14.56 -2.57
CA ALA A 10 -8.76 14.53 -3.88
C ALA A 10 -8.25 13.36 -4.74
N ALA A 11 -6.95 13.08 -4.69
CA ALA A 11 -6.33 11.98 -5.43
C ALA A 11 -6.88 10.62 -5.00
N LEU A 12 -7.01 10.40 -3.68
CA LEU A 12 -7.45 9.13 -3.08
C LEU A 12 -8.99 9.00 -2.95
N ALA A 13 -9.76 10.03 -3.30
CA ALA A 13 -11.23 9.97 -3.26
C ALA A 13 -11.79 8.90 -4.20
N GLU A 14 -12.91 8.29 -3.82
CA GLU A 14 -13.64 7.31 -4.63
C GLU A 14 -13.98 7.88 -6.02
N GLY A 15 -13.92 7.05 -7.06
CA GLY A 15 -14.24 7.43 -8.43
C GLY A 15 -14.31 6.22 -9.35
N THR A 16 -14.02 6.41 -10.64
CA THR A 16 -13.95 5.30 -11.60
C THR A 16 -12.89 4.26 -11.24
N VAL A 17 -11.80 4.72 -10.61
CA VAL A 17 -10.86 3.87 -9.87
C VAL A 17 -11.23 3.99 -8.39
N SER A 18 -11.57 2.88 -7.76
CA SER A 18 -12.00 2.89 -6.36
C SER A 18 -10.86 3.30 -5.42
N ALA A 19 -11.21 3.78 -4.23
CA ALA A 19 -10.25 4.17 -3.19
C ALA A 19 -9.32 3.00 -2.83
N LEU A 20 -9.84 1.77 -2.79
CA LEU A 20 -9.02 0.57 -2.57
C LEU A 20 -7.94 0.41 -3.65
N HIS A 21 -8.32 0.49 -4.93
CA HIS A 21 -7.36 0.38 -6.03
C HIS A 21 -6.35 1.54 -6.05
N LYS A 22 -6.79 2.76 -5.71
CA LYS A 22 -5.91 3.92 -5.59
C LYS A 22 -4.89 3.76 -4.47
N GLU A 23 -5.30 3.20 -3.34
CA GLU A 23 -4.39 2.88 -2.23
C GLU A 23 -3.43 1.74 -2.57
N LEU A 24 -3.86 0.74 -3.35
CA LEU A 24 -2.96 -0.31 -3.84
C LEU A 24 -1.89 0.27 -4.78
N ILE A 25 -2.27 1.22 -5.65
CA ILE A 25 -1.34 1.96 -6.49
C ILE A 25 -0.37 2.79 -5.62
N ALA A 26 -0.87 3.47 -4.58
CA ALA A 26 -0.04 4.26 -3.69
C ALA A 26 0.96 3.40 -2.91
N LEU A 27 0.54 2.23 -2.42
CA LEU A 27 1.44 1.24 -1.82
C LEU A 27 2.49 0.78 -2.83
N ALA A 28 2.09 0.42 -4.05
CA ALA A 28 3.01 -0.03 -5.08
C ALA A 28 4.09 1.03 -5.38
N ILE A 29 3.71 2.31 -5.47
CA ILE A 29 4.65 3.43 -5.63
C ILE A 29 5.57 3.53 -4.41
N GLY A 30 5.04 3.41 -3.19
CA GLY A 30 5.81 3.44 -1.95
C GLY A 30 6.87 2.32 -1.88
N VAL A 31 6.50 1.10 -2.27
CA VAL A 31 7.38 -0.07 -2.35
C VAL A 31 8.45 0.11 -3.43
N SER A 32 8.06 0.51 -4.65
CA SER A 32 9.00 0.76 -5.74
C SER A 32 9.95 1.94 -5.44
N SER A 33 9.48 2.91 -4.67
CA SER A 33 10.27 4.06 -4.19
C SER A 33 11.05 3.76 -2.91
N ARG A 34 10.92 2.55 -2.34
CA ARG A 34 11.67 2.09 -1.17
C ARG A 34 11.49 3.00 0.06
N CYS A 35 10.25 3.42 0.29
CA CYS A 35 9.87 4.37 1.35
C CYS A 35 9.10 3.66 2.48
N ASP A 36 9.77 3.31 3.58
CA ASP A 36 9.16 2.58 4.70
C ASP A 36 7.98 3.32 5.32
N ALA A 37 8.10 4.64 5.49
CA ALA A 37 7.01 5.47 6.01
C ALA A 37 5.77 5.45 5.10
N CYS A 38 5.99 5.42 3.78
CA CYS A 38 4.92 5.34 2.79
C CYS A 38 4.25 3.95 2.85
N ILE A 39 5.04 2.88 2.94
CA ILE A 39 4.55 1.50 3.06
C ILE A 39 3.65 1.39 4.29
N GLY A 40 4.13 1.76 5.48
CA GLY A 40 3.34 1.67 6.71
C GLY A 40 2.05 2.50 6.66
N PHE A 41 2.10 3.70 6.09
CA PHE A 41 0.92 4.56 5.95
C PHE A 41 -0.14 3.95 5.03
N HIS A 42 0.27 3.49 3.85
CA HIS A 42 -0.66 2.96 2.84
C HIS A 42 -1.16 1.56 3.20
N VAL A 43 -0.35 0.70 3.82
CA VAL A 43 -0.81 -0.59 4.38
C VAL A 43 -1.94 -0.37 5.41
N LYS A 44 -1.76 0.60 6.32
CA LYS A 44 -2.80 0.94 7.30
C LYS A 44 -4.09 1.43 6.65
N ALA A 45 -3.98 2.23 5.59
CA ALA A 45 -5.14 2.71 4.83
C ALA A 45 -5.85 1.54 4.12
N LEU A 46 -5.08 0.64 3.50
CA LEU A 46 -5.59 -0.54 2.81
C LEU A 46 -6.35 -1.49 3.74
N ILE A 47 -5.84 -1.75 4.95
CA ILE A 47 -6.55 -2.55 5.96
C ILE A 47 -7.92 -1.93 6.29
N ARG A 48 -7.98 -0.61 6.45
CA ARG A 48 -9.24 0.11 6.71
C ARG A 48 -10.23 0.05 5.54
N LEU A 49 -9.72 -0.05 4.31
CA LEU A 49 -10.51 -0.21 3.11
C LEU A 49 -10.88 -1.68 2.82
N GLY A 50 -10.48 -2.62 3.69
CA GLY A 50 -10.83 -4.03 3.56
C GLY A 50 -10.02 -4.76 2.48
N VAL A 51 -8.77 -4.36 2.25
CA VAL A 51 -7.88 -5.13 1.37
C VAL A 51 -7.79 -6.58 1.86
N THR A 52 -7.84 -7.52 0.93
CA THR A 52 -7.53 -8.92 1.22
C THR A 52 -6.03 -9.17 1.16
N ARG A 53 -5.56 -10.23 1.82
CA ARG A 53 -4.15 -10.60 1.75
C ARG A 53 -3.75 -10.97 0.32
N GLU A 54 -4.66 -11.58 -0.42
CA GLU A 54 -4.49 -11.97 -1.82
C GLU A 54 -4.26 -10.74 -2.71
N GLN A 55 -5.10 -9.70 -2.59
CA GLN A 55 -4.92 -8.44 -3.33
C GLN A 55 -3.59 -7.75 -3.02
N LEU A 56 -3.19 -7.77 -1.74
CA LEU A 56 -1.89 -7.23 -1.33
C LEU A 56 -0.75 -8.00 -2.01
N ILE A 57 -0.74 -9.33 -1.90
CA ILE A 57 0.33 -10.18 -2.44
C ILE A 57 0.40 -10.07 -3.97
N GLU A 58 -0.72 -10.08 -4.68
CA GLU A 58 -0.73 -9.88 -6.14
C GLU A 58 -0.13 -8.54 -6.55
N THR A 59 -0.45 -7.47 -5.83
CA THR A 59 0.14 -6.13 -6.06
C THR A 59 1.65 -6.14 -5.83
N LEU A 60 2.10 -6.74 -4.73
CA LEU A 60 3.52 -6.82 -4.37
C LEU A 60 4.32 -7.74 -5.31
N ALA A 61 3.69 -8.76 -5.89
CA ALA A 61 4.29 -9.60 -6.92
C ALA A 61 4.61 -8.79 -8.18
N VAL A 62 3.72 -7.88 -8.59
CA VAL A 62 3.98 -6.94 -9.70
C VAL A 62 5.15 -6.01 -9.37
N CYS A 63 5.18 -5.44 -8.16
CA CYS A 63 6.31 -4.61 -7.70
C CYS A 63 7.63 -5.37 -7.76
N THR A 64 7.64 -6.62 -7.29
CA THR A 64 8.82 -7.49 -7.28
C THR A 64 9.29 -7.84 -8.69
N TYR A 65 8.37 -8.20 -9.59
CA TYR A 65 8.67 -8.49 -10.99
C TYR A 65 9.35 -7.29 -11.68
N MET A 66 8.80 -6.09 -11.48
CA MET A 66 9.33 -4.87 -12.11
C MET A 66 10.57 -4.31 -11.43
N GLY A 67 10.76 -4.58 -10.15
CA GLY A 67 11.75 -3.94 -9.30
C GLY A 67 12.88 -4.85 -8.79
N GLY A 68 12.84 -6.15 -9.11
CA GLY A 68 13.85 -7.14 -8.77
C GLY A 68 14.10 -7.32 -7.27
N GLY A 69 15.28 -7.87 -6.95
CA GLY A 69 15.68 -8.21 -5.58
C GLY A 69 15.57 -7.07 -4.56
N PRO A 70 15.96 -5.82 -4.85
CA PRO A 70 15.80 -4.73 -3.89
C PRO A 70 14.34 -4.46 -3.54
N THR A 71 13.45 -4.50 -4.54
CA THR A 71 12.02 -4.23 -4.32
C THR A 71 11.34 -5.39 -3.58
N LEU A 72 11.83 -6.62 -3.76
CA LEU A 72 11.38 -7.76 -2.97
C LEU A 72 11.54 -7.54 -1.46
N MET A 73 12.62 -6.89 -1.02
CA MET A 73 12.84 -6.62 0.41
C MET A 73 11.77 -5.67 0.96
N TYR A 74 11.44 -4.60 0.23
CA TYR A 74 10.38 -3.67 0.63
C TYR A 74 8.97 -4.27 0.47
N ALA A 75 8.79 -5.20 -0.47
CA ALA A 75 7.57 -5.99 -0.54
C ALA A 75 7.41 -6.89 0.69
N ALA A 76 8.49 -7.51 1.18
CA ALA A 76 8.47 -8.28 2.42
C ALA A 76 8.11 -7.38 3.62
N GLU A 77 8.64 -6.17 3.69
CA GLU A 77 8.26 -5.21 4.74
C GLU A 77 6.80 -4.79 4.65
N ALA A 78 6.23 -4.66 3.44
CA ALA A 78 4.80 -4.39 3.28
C ALA A 78 3.92 -5.56 3.79
N VAL A 79 4.36 -6.81 3.60
CA VAL A 79 3.68 -7.98 4.18
C VAL A 79 3.80 -7.99 5.70
N ASN A 80 5.00 -7.74 6.23
CA ASN A 80 5.22 -7.66 7.69
C ASN A 80 4.32 -6.59 8.32
N ALA A 81 4.31 -5.39 7.75
CA ALA A 81 3.47 -4.29 8.22
C ALA A 81 1.97 -4.65 8.18
N TYR A 82 1.53 -5.39 7.15
CA TYR A 82 0.14 -5.83 7.05
C TYR A 82 -0.20 -6.83 8.15
N ASP A 83 0.63 -7.86 8.33
CA ASP A 83 0.43 -8.90 9.33
C ASP A 83 0.52 -8.35 10.78
N GLU A 84 1.38 -7.36 11.04
CA GLU A 84 1.48 -6.68 12.34
C GLU A 84 0.27 -5.79 12.68
N MET A 85 -0.34 -5.19 11.66
CA MET A 85 -1.46 -4.26 11.85
C MET A 85 -2.83 -4.95 11.83
N LEU A 86 -2.91 -6.21 11.42
CA LEU A 86 -4.12 -7.01 11.57
C LEU A 86 -4.40 -7.27 13.06
N PRO A 87 -5.67 -7.21 13.50
CA PRO A 87 -6.03 -7.65 14.84
C PRO A 87 -5.63 -9.11 15.01
N LYS A 88 -4.79 -9.41 16.01
CA LYS A 88 -4.57 -10.80 16.41
C LYS A 88 -5.92 -11.35 16.88
N SER A 89 -6.46 -12.33 16.18
CA SER A 89 -7.59 -13.11 16.67
C SER A 89 -7.21 -13.67 18.04
N ALA A 90 -8.01 -13.34 19.06
CA ALA A 90 -7.85 -13.80 20.43
C ALA A 90 -8.02 -15.31 20.54
#